data_AF-A0A5A7T7H6-F1
#
_entry.id   AF-A0A5A7T7H6-F1
#
_cell.length_a   1.000
_cell.length_b   1.000
_cell.length_c   1.000
_cell.angle_alpha   90.00
_cell.angle_beta   90.00
_cell.angle_gamma   90.00
#
_symmetry.space_group_name_H-M   'P 1'
#
loop_
_entity.id
_entity.type
_entity.pdbx_description
1 polymer ?
#
loop_
_entity_poly.entity_id
_entity_poly.type
_entity_poly.pdbx_seq_one_letter_code
_entity_poly.pdbx_strand_id
1 'polypeptide(L)' 'MGVHDVIGVELIDSPPLVSRADPHNLPFFDHVFDLAFTAHLVEALFLSRFVSEMERVVRPNGVCVIVV' A
#
# COMPACT_ATOMS: atom_id res chain seq x y z
N MET A 1 -7.12 20.70 5.17
CA MET A 1 -5.87 20.24 4.51
C MET A 1 -5.91 18.72 4.48
N GLY A 2 -5.56 18.11 3.35
CA GLY A 2 -5.55 16.67 3.16
C GLY A 2 -4.61 16.29 2.02
N VAL A 3 -4.23 15.02 1.92
CA VAL A 3 -3.45 14.50 0.79
C VAL A 3 -4.43 14.21 -0.35
N HIS A 4 -4.09 14.67 -1.56
CA HIS A 4 -4.86 14.41 -2.77
C HIS A 4 -4.27 13.21 -3.52
N ASP A 5 -5.08 12.58 -4.39
CA ASP A 5 -4.66 11.41 -5.21
C ASP A 5 -4.17 10.22 -4.38
N VAL A 6 -5.05 9.74 -3.49
CA VAL A 6 -4.78 8.62 -2.59
C VAL A 6 -5.65 7.43 -2.99
N ILE A 7 -5.02 6.28 -3.14
CA ILE A 7 -5.71 5.00 -3.32
C ILE A 7 -5.62 4.21 -2.01
N GLY A 8 -6.77 3.89 -1.43
CA GLY A 8 -6.88 2.99 -0.27
C GLY A 8 -7.21 1.58 -0.71
N VAL A 9 -6.53 0.58 -0.13
CA VAL A 9 -6.86 -0.83 -0.31
C VAL A 9 -6.95 -1.59 1.00
N GLU A 10 -7.84 -2.58 1.04
CA GLU A 10 -7.89 -3.56 2.13
C GLU A 10 -8.44 -4.91 1.63
N LEU A 11 -8.37 -5.95 2.46
CA LEU A 11 -8.77 -7.32 2.08
C LEU A 11 -10.29 -7.50 1.88
N ILE A 12 -11.09 -6.62 2.45
CA ILE A 12 -12.56 -6.63 2.36
C ILE A 12 -13.05 -5.36 1.64
N ASP A 13 -14.34 -5.32 1.31
CA ASP A 13 -14.93 -4.14 0.65
C ASP A 13 -15.31 -3.08 1.70
N SER A 14 -14.69 -1.88 1.60
CA SER A 14 -14.99 -0.71 2.45
C SER A 14 -15.18 0.59 1.65
N PRO A 15 -16.29 0.71 0.91
CA PRO A 15 -16.60 1.91 0.16
C PRO A 15 -16.82 3.14 1.08
N PRO A 16 -16.65 4.38 0.55
CA PRO A 16 -16.49 4.69 -0.87
C PRO A 16 -15.03 4.91 -1.33
N LEU A 17 -14.08 5.04 -0.40
CA LEU A 17 -12.69 5.46 -0.71
C LEU A 17 -11.68 4.31 -0.69
N VAL A 18 -12.08 3.14 -0.19
CA VAL A 18 -11.20 1.97 -0.07
C VAL A 18 -11.72 0.88 -1.00
N SER A 19 -10.84 0.39 -1.87
CA SER A 19 -11.13 -0.71 -2.77
C SER A 19 -10.57 -2.02 -2.24
N ARG A 20 -11.25 -3.13 -2.52
CA ARG A 20 -10.75 -4.44 -2.13
C ARG A 20 -9.52 -4.85 -2.94
N ALA A 21 -8.41 -5.18 -2.27
CA ALA A 21 -7.23 -5.81 -2.88
C ALA A 21 -6.39 -6.55 -1.81
N ASP A 22 -5.54 -7.49 -2.26
CA ASP A 22 -4.55 -8.13 -1.39
C ASP A 22 -3.27 -7.27 -1.33
N PRO A 23 -2.86 -6.78 -0.14
CA PRO A 23 -1.61 -6.02 0.00
C PRO A 23 -0.34 -6.81 -0.36
N HIS A 24 -0.41 -8.14 -0.42
CA HIS A 24 0.69 -8.99 -0.86
C HIS A 24 0.74 -9.19 -2.39
N ASN A 25 -0.22 -8.64 -3.13
CA ASN A 25 -0.24 -8.65 -4.59
C ASN A 25 -1.07 -7.47 -5.12
N LEU A 26 -0.52 -6.27 -5.00
CA LEU A 26 -1.24 -5.05 -5.33
C LEU A 26 -1.53 -4.98 -6.85
N PRO A 27 -2.76 -4.62 -7.26
CA PRO A 27 -3.16 -4.58 -8.67
C PRO A 27 -2.66 -3.32 -9.40
N PHE A 28 -1.43 -2.89 -9.11
CA PHE A 28 -0.79 -1.71 -9.67
C PHE A 28 0.52 -2.10 -10.35
N PHE A 29 0.89 -1.33 -11.37
CA PHE A 29 2.21 -1.45 -11.98
C PHE A 29 3.31 -1.02 -11.01
N ASP A 30 4.54 -1.37 -11.35
CA ASP A 30 5.72 -0.94 -10.62
C ASP A 30 5.85 0.58 -10.72
N HIS A 31 6.35 1.20 -9.65
CA HIS A 31 6.75 2.61 -9.64
C HIS A 31 5.65 3.64 -9.96
N VAL A 32 4.40 3.31 -9.64
CA VAL A 32 3.23 4.18 -9.85
C VAL A 32 3.11 5.25 -8.76
N PHE A 33 3.49 4.94 -7.51
CA PHE A 33 3.27 5.83 -6.37
C PHE A 33 4.53 6.57 -5.94
N ASP A 34 4.35 7.79 -5.46
CA ASP A 34 5.39 8.57 -4.77
C ASP A 34 5.61 8.10 -3.33
N LEU A 35 4.54 7.58 -2.70
CA LEU A 35 4.51 7.21 -1.29
C LEU A 35 3.61 5.98 -1.08
N ALA A 36 4.07 5.05 -0.25
CA ALA A 36 3.26 3.98 0.32
C ALA A 36 3.19 4.11 1.85
N PHE A 37 2.04 3.81 2.44
CA PHE A 37 1.80 3.91 3.88
C PHE A 37 1.08 2.66 4.38
N THR A 38 1.52 2.15 5.54
CA THR A 38 0.76 1.15 6.31
C THR A 38 0.92 1.38 7.81
N ALA A 39 -0.16 1.16 8.55
CA ALA A 39 -0.15 1.03 10.01
C ALA A 39 -0.42 -0.42 10.47
N HIS A 40 -0.44 -1.36 9.52
CA HIS A 40 -0.88 -2.75 9.74
C HIS A 40 0.18 -3.77 9.29
N LEU A 41 1.47 -3.43 9.40
CA LEU A 41 2.52 -4.35 8.98
C LEU A 41 2.57 -5.61 9.87
N VAL A 42 2.33 -5.47 11.17
CA VAL A 42 2.47 -6.58 12.13
C VAL A 42 1.36 -7.64 11.98
N GLU A 43 0.25 -7.27 11.36
CA GLU A 43 -0.88 -8.14 11.02
C GLU A 43 -0.67 -8.86 9.68
N ALA A 44 0.37 -8.52 8.91
CA ALA A 44 0.65 -9.15 7.63
C ALA A 44 1.10 -10.61 7.82
N LEU A 45 0.42 -11.54 7.14
CA LEU A 45 0.78 -12.96 7.15
C LEU A 45 2.15 -13.22 6.54
N PHE A 46 2.56 -12.43 5.54
CA PHE A 46 3.83 -12.56 4.84
C PHE A 46 4.56 -11.22 4.79
N LEU A 47 5.19 -10.85 5.90
CA LEU A 47 5.85 -9.56 6.11
C LEU A 47 6.78 -9.15 4.96
N SER A 48 7.65 -10.06 4.52
CA SER A 48 8.61 -9.78 3.44
C SER A 48 7.93 -9.50 2.11
N ARG A 49 6.84 -10.22 1.80
CA ARG A 49 6.06 -10.00 0.58
C ARG A 49 5.27 -8.69 0.65
N PHE A 50 4.71 -8.37 1.82
CA PHE A 50 4.03 -7.10 2.04
C PHE A 50 4.97 -5.92 1.80
N VAL A 51 6.15 -5.93 2.42
CA VAL A 51 7.17 -4.87 2.23
C VAL A 51 7.65 -4.82 0.78
N SER A 52 7.94 -5.98 0.18
CA SER A 52 8.37 -6.04 -1.23
C SER A 52 7.32 -5.47 -2.19
N GLU A 53 6.02 -5.68 -1.94
CA GLU A 53 4.97 -5.09 -2.76
C GLU A 53 4.86 -3.59 -2.57
N MET A 54 4.98 -3.08 -1.34
CA MET A 54 5.07 -1.64 -1.09
C MET A 54 6.23 -1.01 -1.86
N GLU A 55 7.42 -1.62 -1.79
CA GLU A 55 8.61 -1.14 -2.51
C GLU A 55 8.44 -1.23 -4.04
N ARG A 56 7.80 -2.28 -4.55
CA ARG A 56 7.57 -2.48 -5.99
C ARG A 56 6.71 -1.37 -6.58
N VAL A 57 5.59 -1.04 -5.93
CA VAL A 57 4.65 -0.04 -6.46
C VAL A 57 5.13 1.40 -6.26
N VAL A 58 6.07 1.64 -5.34
CA VAL A 58 6.70 2.94 -5.12
C VAL A 58 7.83 3.16 -6.12
N ARG A 59 7.93 4.37 -6.68
CA ARG A 59 8.99 4.70 -7.64
C ARG A 59 10.38 4.74 -6.99
N PRO A 60 11.47 4.63 -7.77
CA PRO A 60 12.81 4.88 -7.23
C PRO A 60 12.89 6.27 -6.60
N ASN A 61 13.47 6.35 -5.40
CA ASN A 61 13.51 7.54 -4.53
C ASN A 61 12.16 8.00 -3.96
N GLY A 62 11.09 7.20 -4.09
CA GLY A 62 9.85 7.38 -3.34
C GLY A 62 9.99 6.92 -1.88
N VAL A 63 8.91 7.05 -1.10
CA VAL A 63 8.95 6.83 0.36
C VAL A 63 7.96 5.73 0.79
N CYS A 64 8.46 4.73 1.51
CA CYS A 64 7.61 3.81 2.26
C CYS A 64 7.57 4.24 3.73
N VAL A 65 6.38 4.51 4.26
CA VAL A 65 6.16 4.82 5.68
C VAL A 65 5.45 3.66 6.34
N ILE A 66 6.07 3.13 7.39
CA ILE A 66 5.53 2.03 8.18
C ILE A 66 5.39 2.52 9.61
N VAL A 67 4.19 2.42 10.14
CA VAL A 67 3.90 2.68 11.55
C VAL A 67 3.75 1.33 12.24
N VAL A 68 4.51 1.14 13.33
CA VAL A 68 4.57 -0.08 14.14
C VAL A 68 4.02 0.20 15.53
#